data_AF-A0AAD4JBK2-F1
#
_entry.id   AF-A0AAD4JBK2-F1
#
_cell.length_a   1.000
_cell.length_b   1.000
_cell.length_c   1.000
_cell.angle_alpha   90.00
_cell.angle_beta   90.00
_cell.angle_gamma   90.00
#
_symmetry.space_group_name_H-M   'P 1'
#
loop_
_entity.id
_entity.type
_entity.pdbx_description
1 polymer ?
#
loop_
_entity_poly.entity_id
_entity_poly.type
_entity_poly.pdbx_seq_one_letter_code
_entity_poly.pdbx_strand_id
1 'polypeptide(L)'
;MAPYVSKNPREAYLNYRDLDIGTTDNGKNSYSEGKVYGVKYFKSNFDRLVKIKTAVDPDNVFRNEQSIPVLPFRGGRKARK
;
A
#
# COMPACT_ATOMS: atom_id res chain seq x y z
N MET A 1 21.72 4.65 -7.04
CA MET A 1 20.58 5.41 -7.63
C MET A 1 20.99 5.81 -9.05
N ALA A 2 20.19 5.54 -10.09
CA ALA A 2 20.60 5.76 -11.48
C ALA A 2 20.33 7.22 -11.95
N PRO A 3 21.20 7.82 -12.77
CA PRO A 3 21.14 9.25 -13.08
C PRO A 3 19.92 9.68 -13.91
N TYR A 4 19.37 8.81 -14.77
CA TYR A 4 18.40 9.18 -15.82
C TYR A 4 16.98 8.61 -15.63
N VAL A 5 16.63 8.17 -14.43
CA VAL A 5 15.28 7.67 -14.09
C VAL A 5 14.50 8.71 -13.31
N SER A 6 13.19 8.51 -13.20
CA SER A 6 12.32 9.33 -12.33
C SER A 6 12.81 9.35 -10.89
N LYS A 7 12.61 10.49 -10.22
CA LYS A 7 13.04 10.74 -8.84
C LYS A 7 11.92 11.44 -8.09
N ASN A 8 11.80 11.14 -6.79
CA ASN A 8 10.85 11.73 -5.85
C ASN A 8 9.36 11.63 -6.25
N PRO A 9 8.78 10.41 -6.38
CA PRO A 9 9.37 9.09 -6.16
C PRO A 9 10.06 8.53 -7.41
N ARG A 10 10.93 7.53 -7.23
CA ARG A 10 11.34 6.67 -8.35
C ARG A 10 10.15 5.79 -8.71
N GLU A 11 9.53 6.10 -9.85
CA GLU A 11 8.29 5.46 -10.30
C GLU A 11 8.54 4.02 -10.72
N ALA A 12 7.51 3.19 -10.51
CA ALA A 12 7.51 1.78 -10.90
C ALA A 12 6.14 1.43 -11.51
N TYR A 13 6.09 0.34 -12.26
CA TYR A 13 4.85 -0.15 -12.87
C TYR A 13 4.48 -1.49 -12.26
N LEU A 14 3.27 -1.61 -11.72
CA LEU A 14 2.84 -2.77 -10.92
C LEU A 14 2.96 -4.10 -11.67
N ASN A 15 2.70 -4.12 -12.98
CA ASN A 15 2.76 -5.37 -13.75
C ASN A 15 4.20 -5.88 -13.96
N TYR A 16 5.21 -5.02 -13.76
CA TYR A 16 6.60 -5.42 -13.59
C TYR A 16 6.95 -5.38 -12.11
N ARG A 17 6.44 -6.38 -11.37
CA ARG A 17 6.63 -6.46 -9.91
C ARG A 17 8.10 -6.51 -9.55
N ASP A 18 8.51 -5.61 -8.69
CA ASP A 18 9.86 -5.48 -8.16
C ASP A 18 9.79 -5.56 -6.63
N LEU A 19 10.27 -6.65 -6.02
CA LEU A 19 10.25 -6.81 -4.56
C LEU A 19 11.34 -5.99 -3.86
N ASP A 20 12.38 -5.55 -4.58
CA ASP A 20 13.52 -4.82 -4.03
C ASP A 20 13.14 -3.38 -3.65
N ILE A 21 12.03 -2.85 -4.19
CA ILE A 21 11.53 -1.52 -3.83
C ILE A 21 10.74 -1.47 -2.52
N GLY A 22 10.52 -2.62 -1.87
CA GLY A 22 9.94 -2.78 -0.54
C GLY A 22 8.88 -3.87 -0.48
N THR A 23 8.74 -4.50 0.67
CA THR A 23 7.70 -5.50 0.96
C THR A 23 7.01 -5.17 2.28
N THR A 24 5.89 -5.81 2.57
CA THR A 24 5.21 -5.70 3.87
C THR A 24 5.08 -7.05 4.54
N ASP A 25 5.23 -7.05 5.87
CA ASP A 25 5.00 -8.21 6.73
C ASP A 25 3.50 -8.41 7.07
N ASN A 26 2.64 -7.51 6.60
CA ASN A 26 1.21 -7.46 6.93
C ASN A 26 0.91 -7.33 8.44
N GLY A 27 1.88 -6.80 9.21
CA GLY A 27 1.80 -6.56 10.64
C GLY A 27 1.25 -5.17 10.97
N LYS A 28 1.59 -4.70 12.18
CA LYS A 28 1.13 -3.40 12.72
C LYS A 28 1.57 -2.20 11.87
N ASN A 29 2.71 -2.33 11.18
CA ASN A 29 3.32 -1.28 10.37
C ASN A 29 3.03 -1.40 8.87
N SER A 30 2.09 -2.28 8.48
CA SER A 30 1.76 -2.57 7.09
C SER A 30 1.39 -1.34 6.26
N TYR A 31 0.72 -0.34 6.87
CA TYR A 31 0.43 0.92 6.18
C TYR A 31 1.69 1.72 5.84
N SER A 32 2.62 1.87 6.79
CA SER A 32 3.87 2.61 6.58
C SER A 32 4.80 1.89 5.59
N GLU A 33 4.92 0.56 5.70
CA GLU A 33 5.68 -0.27 4.76
C GLU A 33 5.05 -0.21 3.37
N GLY A 34 3.73 -0.38 3.30
CA GLY A 34 2.94 -0.33 2.08
C GLY A 34 3.06 0.99 1.33
N LYS A 35 3.20 2.10 2.06
CA LYS A 35 3.37 3.42 1.47
C LYS A 35 4.69 3.56 0.71
N VAL A 36 5.76 2.87 1.13
CA VAL A 36 7.09 2.97 0.51
C VAL A 36 7.09 2.52 -0.94
N TYR A 37 6.47 1.37 -1.25
CA TYR A 37 6.32 0.89 -2.63
C TYR A 37 5.03 1.40 -3.28
N GLY A 38 3.95 1.59 -2.52
CA GLY A 38 2.65 2.00 -3.04
C GLY A 38 2.67 3.37 -3.73
N VAL A 39 3.41 4.34 -3.18
CA VAL A 39 3.57 5.67 -3.81
C VAL A 39 4.40 5.60 -5.09
N LYS A 40 5.34 4.65 -5.21
CA LYS A 40 6.12 4.43 -6.45
C LYS A 40 5.25 3.90 -7.57
N TYR A 41 4.29 3.02 -7.26
CA TYR A 41 3.36 2.44 -8.22
C TYR A 41 2.19 3.37 -8.58
N PHE A 42 1.60 4.03 -7.58
CA PHE A 42 0.29 4.68 -7.73
C PHE A 42 0.33 6.20 -7.54
N LYS A 43 1.47 6.79 -7.15
CA LYS A 43 1.62 8.22 -6.86
C LYS A 43 0.53 8.69 -5.88
N SER A 44 -0.20 9.76 -6.22
CA SER A 44 -1.33 10.29 -5.44
C SER A 44 -2.56 9.38 -5.40
N ASN A 45 -2.67 8.38 -6.29
CA ASN A 45 -3.81 7.45 -6.28
C ASN A 45 -3.74 6.45 -5.12
N PHE A 46 -2.57 6.28 -4.48
CA PHE A 46 -2.39 5.36 -3.37
C PHE A 46 -3.41 5.58 -2.25
N ASP A 47 -3.64 6.83 -1.84
CA ASP A 47 -4.55 7.15 -0.74
C ASP A 47 -6.00 6.75 -1.04
N ARG A 48 -6.43 6.90 -2.30
CA ARG A 48 -7.78 6.47 -2.72
C ARG A 48 -7.90 4.95 -2.73
N LEU A 49 -6.86 4.26 -3.20
CA LEU A 49 -6.84 2.80 -3.24
C LEU A 49 -6.87 2.19 -1.83
N VAL A 50 -6.11 2.75 -0.88
CA VAL A 50 -6.15 2.33 0.52
C VAL A 50 -7.54 2.49 1.12
N LYS A 51 -8.24 3.61 0.84
CA LYS A 51 -9.62 3.82 1.30
C LYS A 51 -10.57 2.75 0.75
N ILE A 52 -10.47 2.44 -0.55
CA ILE A 52 -11.30 1.40 -1.18
C ILE A 52 -10.98 0.03 -0.60
N LYS A 53 -9.69 -0.31 -0.47
CA LYS A 53 -9.23 -1.56 0.13
C LYS A 53 -9.78 -1.74 1.56
N THR A 54 -9.73 -0.68 2.36
CA THR A 54 -10.27 -0.67 3.74
C THR A 54 -11.80 -0.88 3.76
N ALA A 55 -12.53 -0.36 2.76
CA ALA A 55 -13.98 -0.50 2.69
C ALA A 55 -14.44 -1.87 2.19
N VAL A 56 -13.71 -2.46 1.23
CA VAL A 56 -14.09 -3.71 0.55
C VAL A 56 -13.51 -4.94 1.27
N ASP A 57 -12.32 -4.82 1.86
CA ASP A 57 -11.62 -5.92 2.54
C ASP A 57 -11.00 -5.42 3.86
N PRO A 58 -11.82 -5.13 4.88
CA PRO A 58 -11.36 -4.55 6.14
C PRO A 58 -10.47 -5.50 6.96
N ASP A 59 -10.64 -6.81 6.81
CA ASP A 59 -9.82 -7.83 7.49
C ASP A 59 -8.55 -8.18 6.70
N ASN A 60 -8.34 -7.52 5.55
CA ASN A 60 -7.18 -7.67 4.68
C ASN A 60 -6.91 -9.14 4.27
N VAL A 61 -7.97 -9.88 3.90
CA VAL A 61 -7.88 -11.29 3.50
C VAL A 61 -7.11 -11.43 2.18
N PHE A 62 -7.36 -10.53 1.23
CA PHE A 62 -6.68 -10.54 -0.07
C PHE A 62 -5.36 -9.77 0.00
N ARG A 63 -4.29 -10.43 0.43
CA ARG A 63 -2.98 -9.81 0.66
C ARG A 63 -1.83 -10.60 0.07
N ASN A 64 -0.73 -9.91 -0.19
CA ASN A 64 0.56 -10.46 -0.59
C ASN A 64 1.70 -9.54 -0.10
N GLU A 65 2.93 -9.77 -0.52
CA GLU A 65 4.13 -9.05 -0.08
C GLU A 65 4.11 -7.55 -0.47
N GLN A 66 3.30 -7.16 -1.46
CA GLN A 66 3.16 -5.77 -1.92
C GLN A 66 1.69 -5.34 -2.07
N SER A 67 0.78 -5.95 -1.30
CA SER A 67 -0.63 -5.63 -1.41
C SER A 67 -0.93 -4.27 -0.80
N ILE A 68 -1.96 -3.59 -1.32
CA ILE A 68 -2.42 -2.33 -0.76
C ILE A 68 -2.84 -2.56 0.69
N PRO A 69 -2.26 -1.83 1.67
CA PRO A 69 -2.59 -2.01 3.07
C PRO A 69 -3.99 -1.44 3.37
N VAL A 70 -4.58 -1.93 4.45
CA VAL A 70 -5.76 -1.32 5.06
C VAL A 70 -5.34 -0.15 5.97
N LEU A 71 -6.23 0.81 6.19
CA LEU A 71 -5.95 1.88 7.16
C LEU A 71 -5.79 1.27 8.57
N PRO A 72 -4.80 1.72 9.35
CA PRO A 72 -4.68 1.30 10.73
C PRO A 72 -5.95 1.73 11.48
N PHE A 73 -6.55 0.77 12.19
CA PHE A 73 -7.79 0.99 12.92
C PHE A 73 -7.60 2.09 13.98
N ARG A 74 -8.16 3.29 13.73
CA ARG A 74 -8.39 4.29 14.77
C ARG A 74 -9.77 3.98 15.36
N GLY A 75 -9.80 3.56 16.62
CA GLY A 75 -10.96 3.02 17.33
C GLY A 75 -12.31 3.60 16.90
N GLY A 76 -13.18 2.75 16.34
CA GLY A 76 -14.51 3.16 15.92
C GLY A 76 -15.29 2.11 15.12
N ARG A 77 -15.28 0.83 15.53
CA ARG A 77 -16.30 -0.11 15.05
C ARG A 77 -17.61 0.32 15.70
N LYS A 78 -18.42 1.14 15.02
CA LYS A 78 -19.87 1.03 15.21
C LYS A 78 -20.23 -0.33 14.65
N ALA A 79 -20.47 -1.28 15.55
CA ALA A 79 -21.08 -2.55 15.19
C ALA A 79 -22.28 -2.26 14.29
N ARG A 80 -22.24 -2.76 13.05
CA ARG A 80 -23.45 -2.83 12.24
C ARG A 80 -24.34 -3.85 12.96
N LYS A 81 -25.41 -3.33 13.54
CA LYS A 81 -26.53 -4.11 14.10
C LYS A 81 -27.34 -4.68 12.95
#